data_AF-A0A821VFC9-F1
#
_entry.id   AF-A0A821VFC9-F1
#
_cell.length_a   1.000
_cell.length_b   1.000
_cell.length_c   1.000
_cell.angle_alpha   90.00
_cell.angle_beta   90.00
_cell.angle_gamma   90.00
#
_symmetry.space_group_name_H-M   'P 1'
#
loop_
_entity.id
_entity.type
_entity.pdbx_description
1 polymer ?
#
loop_
_entity_poly.entity_id
_entity_poly.type
_entity_poly.pdbx_seq_one_letter_code
_entity_poly.pdbx_strand_id
1 'polypeptide(L)'
;MVKKILITGVSGLVGGILIEHLSKNPNYDIYGIDKHIGLSIRYQIENIQTSKEQQPILPSKEKFYICDITDRDKLLHIIVDNQINIIIHLAAVLEMETIDEINRVNCDGTRILFDMAQQNKNMWN
;
A
#
# COMPACT_ATOMS: atom_id res chain seq x y z
N MET A 1 5.72 -12.57 16.73
CA MET A 1 6.49 -11.56 15.96
C MET A 1 5.48 -10.71 15.22
N VAL A 2 5.60 -9.37 15.30
CA VAL A 2 4.71 -8.44 14.56
C VAL A 2 4.94 -8.64 13.06
N LYS A 3 3.87 -8.77 12.26
CA LYS A 3 3.97 -8.92 10.81
C LYS A 3 3.90 -7.56 10.13
N LYS A 4 4.87 -7.24 9.29
CA LYS A 4 4.92 -6.00 8.51
C LYS A 4 4.23 -6.18 7.17
N ILE A 5 3.16 -5.44 6.93
CA ILE A 5 2.26 -5.64 5.79
C ILE A 5 2.27 -4.40 4.90
N LEU A 6 2.57 -4.57 3.63
CA LEU A 6 2.48 -3.53 2.61
C LEU A 6 1.19 -3.68 1.80
N ILE A 7 0.35 -2.66 1.77
CA ILE A 7 -0.88 -2.62 0.98
C ILE A 7 -0.66 -1.68 -0.21
N THR A 8 -0.79 -2.20 -1.43
CA THR A 8 -0.77 -1.37 -2.66
C THR A 8 -2.18 -0.91 -3.01
N GLY A 9 -2.33 0.26 -3.64
CA GLY A 9 -3.65 0.80 -3.97
C GLY A 9 -4.39 1.31 -2.73
N VAL A 10 -3.64 1.75 -1.72
CA VAL A 10 -4.16 2.08 -0.39
C VAL A 10 -5.12 3.29 -0.43
N SER A 11 -5.00 4.15 -1.44
CA SER A 11 -5.88 5.30 -1.63
C SER A 11 -7.22 4.95 -2.25
N GLY A 12 -7.37 3.73 -2.80
CA GLY A 12 -8.63 3.22 -3.32
C GLY A 12 -9.62 2.82 -2.22
N LEU A 13 -10.87 2.57 -2.60
CA LEU A 13 -11.95 2.19 -1.67
C LEU A 13 -11.58 0.97 -0.81
N VAL A 14 -11.17 -0.13 -1.47
CA VAL A 14 -10.84 -1.39 -0.78
C VAL A 14 -9.57 -1.22 0.05
N GLY A 15 -8.55 -0.55 -0.50
CA GLY A 15 -7.30 -0.27 0.19
C GLY A 15 -7.50 0.52 1.48
N GLY A 16 -8.27 1.60 1.43
CA GLY A 16 -8.59 2.45 2.56
C GLY A 16 -9.33 1.71 3.68
N ILE A 17 -10.36 0.93 3.34
CA ILE A 17 -11.10 0.13 4.33
C ILE A 17 -10.19 -0.92 4.97
N LEU A 18 -9.38 -1.61 4.16
CA LEU A 18 -8.53 -2.68 4.65
C LEU A 18 -7.43 -2.17 5.57
N ILE A 19 -6.76 -1.07 5.22
CA ILE A 19 -5.71 -0.50 6.07
C ILE A 19 -6.26 -0.05 7.42
N GLU A 20 -7.46 0.55 7.45
CA GLU A 20 -8.11 0.94 8.70
C GLU A 20 -8.46 -0.29 9.56
N HIS A 21 -9.00 -1.34 8.94
CA HIS A 21 -9.33 -2.57 9.63
C HIS A 21 -8.09 -3.26 10.22
N LEU A 22 -7.03 -3.44 9.42
CA LEU A 22 -5.82 -4.14 9.85
C LEU A 22 -5.00 -3.34 10.88
N SER A 23 -5.05 -2.00 10.82
CA SER A 23 -4.37 -1.13 11.80
C SER A 23 -4.92 -1.26 13.22
N LYS A 24 -6.10 -1.84 13.40
CA LYS A 24 -6.69 -2.13 14.72
C LYS A 24 -6.03 -3.32 15.43
N ASN A 25 -5.27 -4.15 14.71
CA ASN A 25 -4.61 -5.33 15.26
C ASN A 25 -3.17 -5.01 15.68
N PRO A 26 -2.81 -5.11 16.98
CA PRO A 26 -1.47 -4.78 17.46
C PRO A 26 -0.38 -5.75 16.98
N ASN A 27 -0.74 -6.89 16.40
CA ASN A 27 0.22 -7.83 15.82
C ASN A 27 0.63 -7.47 14.39
N TYR A 28 0.06 -6.41 13.81
CA TYR A 28 0.36 -5.97 12.45
C TYR A 28 0.97 -4.57 12.44
N ASP A 29 1.98 -4.41 11.60
CA ASP A 29 2.62 -3.13 11.31
C ASP A 29 2.34 -2.79 9.84
N ILE A 30 1.40 -1.88 9.59
CA ILE A 30 0.83 -1.66 8.25
C ILE A 30 1.50 -0.48 7.55
N TYR A 31 1.82 -0.69 6.27
CA TYR A 31 2.38 0.26 5.33
C TYR A 31 1.47 0.34 4.11
N GLY A 32 1.41 1.52 3.48
CA GLY A 32 0.56 1.77 2.33
C GLY A 32 1.32 2.43 1.18
N ILE A 33 1.06 1.99 -0.04
CA ILE A 33 1.56 2.67 -1.25
C ILE A 33 0.45 2.91 -2.25
N ASP A 34 0.57 4.03 -2.95
CA ASP A 34 -0.29 4.38 -4.07
C ASP A 34 0.43 5.36 -5.01
N LYS A 35 0.04 5.40 -6.29
CA LYS A 35 0.60 6.38 -7.24
C LYS A 35 0.28 7.81 -6.83
N HIS A 36 -0.80 8.01 -6.07
CA HIS A 36 -1.18 9.28 -5.45
C HIS A 36 -1.74 9.06 -4.03
N ILE A 37 -1.43 9.94 -3.07
CA ILE A 37 -2.13 9.90 -1.77
C ILE A 37 -3.54 10.45 -1.96
N GLY A 38 -4.52 9.56 -1.81
CA GLY A 38 -5.94 9.87 -1.93
C GLY A 38 -6.46 10.70 -0.77
N LEU A 39 -7.61 11.31 -0.99
CA LEU A 39 -8.25 12.20 -0.03
C LEU A 39 -8.53 11.53 1.31
N SER A 40 -8.99 10.27 1.32
CA SER A 40 -9.26 9.51 2.55
C SER A 40 -8.05 9.44 3.48
N ILE A 41 -6.86 9.20 2.92
CA ILE A 41 -5.61 9.18 3.67
C ILE A 41 -5.16 10.60 4.03
N ARG A 42 -5.31 11.57 3.11
CA ARG A 42 -4.97 12.98 3.37
C ARG A 42 -5.77 13.60 4.51
N TYR A 43 -7.09 13.42 4.53
CA TYR A 43 -7.97 13.91 5.61
C TYR A 43 -7.48 13.46 6.98
N GLN A 44 -6.86 12.29 7.03
CA GLN A 44 -6.41 11.66 8.24
C GLN A 44 -4.99 12.03 8.63
N ILE A 45 -4.08 12.14 7.66
CA ILE A 45 -2.73 12.68 7.88
C ILE A 45 -2.77 14.15 8.30
N GLU A 46 -3.71 14.92 7.74
CA GLU A 46 -3.88 16.36 7.97
C GLU A 46 -4.72 16.67 9.23
N ASN A 47 -5.20 15.65 9.97
CA ASN A 47 -6.02 15.79 11.18
C ASN A 47 -7.22 16.73 11.00
N ILE A 48 -7.92 16.61 9.86
CA ILE A 48 -9.13 17.40 9.63
C ILE A 48 -10.17 17.00 10.70
N GLN A 49 -10.60 17.99 11.50
CA GLN A 49 -11.32 17.78 12.74
C GLN A 49 -12.70 17.13 12.49
N THR A 50 -12.78 15.82 12.71
CA THR A 50 -14.02 15.10 13.03
C THR A 50 -14.07 14.82 14.53
N SER A 51 -15.24 14.46 15.09
CA SER A 51 -15.31 14.04 16.49
C SER A 51 -14.35 12.87 16.73
N LYS A 52 -13.68 12.81 17.90
CA LYS A 52 -12.64 11.81 18.19
C LYS A 52 -13.08 10.35 17.95
N GLU A 53 -14.38 10.08 18.08
CA GLU A 53 -14.99 8.77 17.86
C GLU A 53 -15.10 8.37 16.37
N GLN A 54 -14.95 9.33 15.45
CA GLN A 54 -15.08 9.16 14.00
C GLN A 54 -13.75 9.26 13.26
N GLN A 55 -12.63 9.47 13.97
CA GLN A 55 -11.32 9.43 13.34
C GLN A 55 -10.97 7.97 13.03
N PRO A 56 -10.64 7.63 11.77
CA PRO A 56 -10.27 6.26 11.49
C PRO A 56 -8.95 5.92 12.20
N ILE A 57 -8.67 4.64 12.37
CA ILE A 57 -7.40 4.19 12.96
C ILE A 57 -6.46 3.88 11.81
N LEU A 58 -5.52 4.79 11.55
CA LEU A 58 -4.48 4.61 10.53
C LEU A 58 -3.07 4.58 11.13
N PRO A 59 -2.10 4.01 10.38
CA PRO A 59 -0.70 4.11 10.71
C PRO A 59 -0.20 5.57 10.65
N SER A 60 0.99 5.81 11.17
CA SER A 60 1.61 7.13 11.05
C SER A 60 1.88 7.50 9.59
N LYS A 61 1.88 8.79 9.27
CA LYS A 61 2.03 9.31 7.90
C LYS A 61 3.31 8.83 7.20
N GLU A 62 4.36 8.53 7.98
CA GLU A 62 5.66 8.04 7.50
C GLU A 62 5.58 6.62 6.91
N LYS A 63 4.48 5.90 7.15
CA LYS A 63 4.22 4.56 6.59
C LYS A 63 3.44 4.58 5.28
N PHE A 64 3.18 5.77 4.75
CA PHE A 64 2.54 5.97 3.46
C PHE A 64 3.55 6.50 2.44
N TYR A 65 3.66 5.82 1.30
CA TYR A 65 4.55 6.21 0.23
C TYR A 65 3.79 6.50 -1.05
N ILE A 66 4.16 7.59 -1.72
CA ILE A 66 3.77 7.84 -3.11
C ILE A 66 4.66 6.98 -4.00
N CYS A 67 4.13 5.90 -4.57
CA CYS A 67 4.87 4.96 -5.41
C CYS A 67 3.91 4.36 -6.44
N ASP A 68 4.23 4.51 -7.73
CA ASP A 68 3.62 3.67 -8.76
C ASP A 68 4.18 2.25 -8.59
N ILE A 69 3.34 1.22 -8.72
CA ILE A 69 3.76 -0.17 -8.61
C ILE A 69 4.71 -0.58 -9.75
N THR A 70 4.78 0.20 -10.83
CA THR A 70 5.76 0.00 -11.90
C THR A 70 7.12 0.64 -11.61
N ASP A 71 7.26 1.43 -10.54
CA ASP A 71 8.55 1.96 -10.08
C ASP A 71 9.29 0.90 -9.27
N ARG A 72 10.00 0.04 -10.00
CA ARG A 72 10.70 -1.13 -9.45
C ARG A 72 11.66 -0.77 -8.32
N ASP A 73 12.48 0.25 -8.51
CA ASP A 73 13.57 0.58 -7.60
C ASP A 73 13.01 1.19 -6.30
N LYS A 74 12.04 2.09 -6.42
CA LYS A 74 11.38 2.67 -5.25
C LYS A 74 10.63 1.62 -4.44
N LEU A 75 9.93 0.71 -5.11
CA LEU A 75 9.23 -0.39 -4.46
C LEU A 75 10.20 -1.31 -3.72
N LEU A 76 11.35 -1.63 -4.32
CA LEU A 76 12.39 -2.43 -3.69
C LEU A 76 12.91 -1.75 -2.42
N HIS A 77 13.22 -0.46 -2.46
CA HIS A 77 13.64 0.30 -1.28
C HIS A 77 12.59 0.26 -0.18
N ILE A 78 11.32 0.52 -0.50
CA ILE A 78 10.22 0.46 0.49
C ILE A 78 10.13 -0.93 1.13
N ILE A 79 10.24 -2.00 0.33
CA ILE A 79 10.13 -3.37 0.82
C ILE A 79 11.31 -3.75 1.71
N VAL A 80 12.53 -3.45 1.28
CA VAL A 80 13.77 -3.82 1.97
C VAL A 80 13.98 -2.97 3.22
N ASP A 81 13.90 -1.65 3.12
CA ASP A 81 14.19 -0.75 4.24
C ASP A 81 13.22 -0.96 5.40
N ASN A 82 11.96 -1.31 5.09
CA ASN A 82 10.95 -1.60 6.09
C ASN A 82 10.89 -3.09 6.50
N GLN A 83 11.60 -4.00 5.83
CA GLN A 83 11.57 -5.45 6.10
C GLN A 83 10.15 -6.04 5.99
N ILE A 84 9.45 -5.73 4.89
CA ILE A 84 8.07 -6.17 4.66
C ILE A 84 7.97 -7.70 4.63
N ASN A 85 6.97 -8.26 5.32
CA ASN A 85 6.70 -9.70 5.42
C ASN A 85 5.45 -10.16 4.67
N ILE A 86 4.53 -9.25 4.33
CA ILE A 86 3.33 -9.58 3.57
C ILE A 86 3.05 -8.43 2.60
N ILE A 87 2.73 -8.74 1.34
CA ILE A 87 2.20 -7.77 0.37
C ILE A 87 0.74 -8.12 0.10
N ILE A 88 -0.14 -7.15 0.28
CA ILE A 88 -1.54 -7.23 -0.16
C ILE A 88 -1.70 -6.31 -1.37
N HIS A 89 -1.94 -6.91 -2.53
CA HIS A 89 -1.99 -6.18 -3.79
C HIS A 89 -3.42 -5.78 -4.16
N LEU A 90 -3.73 -4.48 -4.11
CA LEU A 90 -5.03 -3.91 -4.49
C LEU A 90 -4.90 -2.76 -5.50
N ALA A 91 -3.67 -2.42 -5.93
CA ALA A 91 -3.45 -1.42 -6.97
C ALA A 91 -3.88 -1.99 -8.33
N ALA A 92 -4.83 -1.33 -8.98
CA ALA A 92 -5.23 -1.62 -10.34
C ALA A 92 -5.84 -0.35 -10.98
N VAL A 93 -5.76 -0.27 -12.31
CA VAL A 93 -6.55 0.69 -13.10
C VAL A 93 -7.71 -0.02 -13.79
N LEU A 94 -8.81 0.70 -13.98
CA LEU A 94 -10.06 0.18 -14.55
C LEU A 94 -10.19 0.53 -16.03
N GLU A 95 -11.23 0.00 -16.68
CA GLU A 95 -11.52 0.11 -18.14
C GLU A 95 -11.60 1.54 -18.70
N MET A 96 -11.63 2.57 -17.85
CA MET A 96 -11.62 3.97 -18.28
C MET A 96 -10.24 4.46 -18.72
N GLU A 97 -9.18 3.66 -18.55
CA GLU A 97 -7.81 3.96 -18.99
C GLU A 97 -7.48 3.35 -20.36
N THR A 98 -6.35 3.75 -20.95
CA THR A 98 -5.86 3.15 -22.21
C THR A 98 -5.44 1.69 -21.99
N ILE A 99 -5.48 0.88 -23.06
CA ILE A 99 -4.99 -0.52 -23.02
C ILE A 99 -3.53 -0.58 -22.58
N ASP A 100 -2.70 0.37 -23.04
CA ASP A 100 -1.30 0.46 -22.64
C ASP A 100 -1.15 0.73 -21.14
N GLU A 101 -1.95 1.62 -20.57
CA GLU A 101 -1.94 1.92 -19.13
C GLU A 101 -2.47 0.74 -18.30
N ILE A 102 -3.51 0.07 -18.78
CA ILE A 102 -4.04 -1.16 -18.16
C ILE A 102 -2.97 -2.25 -18.14
N ASN A 103 -2.29 -2.50 -19.26
CA ASN A 103 -1.21 -3.49 -19.32
C ASN A 103 -0.03 -3.09 -18.43
N ARG A 104 0.38 -1.82 -18.49
CA ARG A 104 1.49 -1.28 -17.69
C ARG A 104 1.24 -1.47 -16.19
N VAL A 105 0.06 -1.11 -15.70
CA VAL A 105 -0.22 -1.19 -14.27
C VAL A 105 -0.64 -2.61 -13.86
N ASN A 106 -1.67 -3.17 -14.49
CA ASN A 106 -2.29 -4.41 -14.03
C ASN A 106 -1.49 -5.67 -14.40
N CYS A 107 -0.66 -5.62 -15.45
CA CYS A 107 0.18 -6.75 -15.84
C CYS A 107 1.64 -6.53 -15.43
N ASP A 108 2.28 -5.46 -15.91
CA ASP A 108 3.71 -5.23 -15.61
C ASP A 108 3.95 -4.88 -14.15
N GLY A 109 3.13 -4.02 -13.55
CA GLY A 109 3.19 -3.72 -12.11
C GLY A 109 2.97 -4.95 -11.23
N THR A 110 1.99 -5.78 -11.57
CA THR A 110 1.75 -7.07 -10.88
C THR A 110 2.94 -8.01 -11.00
N ARG A 111 3.54 -8.13 -12.20
CA ARG A 111 4.74 -8.93 -12.43
C ARG A 111 5.91 -8.46 -11.58
N ILE A 112 6.14 -7.14 -11.50
CA ILE A 112 7.19 -6.56 -10.65
C ILE A 112 7.00 -6.97 -9.19
N LEU A 113 5.77 -6.93 -8.66
CA LEU A 113 5.48 -7.36 -7.28
C LEU A 113 5.80 -8.84 -7.06
N PHE A 114 5.44 -9.71 -8.01
CA PHE A 114 5.79 -11.14 -7.93
C PHE A 114 7.29 -11.39 -7.99
N ASP A 115 8.00 -10.71 -8.89
CA ASP A 115 9.46 -10.83 -9.01
C ASP A 115 10.15 -10.40 -7.71
N MET A 116 9.69 -9.31 -7.09
CA MET A 116 10.20 -8.83 -5.80
C MET A 116 9.93 -9.81 -4.67
N ALA A 117 8.73 -10.40 -4.61
CA ALA A 117 8.41 -11.41 -3.62
C ALA A 117 9.29 -12.67 -3.80
N GLN A 118 9.55 -13.08 -5.04
CA GLN A 118 10.36 -14.26 -5.34
C GLN A 118 11.86 -14.05 -5.07
N GLN A 119 12.42 -12.90 -5.46
CA GLN A 119 13.84 -12.59 -5.27
C GLN A 119 14.21 -12.46 -3.78
N ASN A 120 13.24 -12.10 -2.95
CA ASN A 120 13.44 -11.88 -1.53
C ASN A 120 12.97 -13.06 -0.66
N LYS A 121 12.93 -14.30 -1.17
CA LYS A 121 12.48 -15.51 -0.43
C LYS A 121 13.01 -15.63 1.01
N ASN A 122 14.24 -15.19 1.26
CA ASN A 122 14.85 -15.22 2.59
C ASN A 122 14.26 -14.20 3.58
N MET A 123 13.54 -13.17 3.11
CA MET A 123 12.87 -12.16 3.93
C MET A 123 11.46 -12.57 4.40
N TRP A 124 10.85 -13.57 3.75
CA TRP A 124 9.46 -13.97 4.00
C TRP A 124 9.32 -15.17 4.96
N ASN A 125 10.44 -15.73 5.44
CA ASN A 125 10.50 -16.86 6.39
C ASN A 125 10.34 -16.41 7.85
#